data_AF-A0A6B0WQM6-F1
#
_entry.id   AF-A0A6B0WQM6-F1
#
_cell.length_a   1.000
_cell.length_b   1.000
_cell.length_c   1.000
_cell.angle_alpha   90.00
_cell.angle_beta   90.00
_cell.angle_gamma   90.00
#
_symmetry.space_group_name_H-M   'P 1'
#
loop_
_entity.id
_entity.type
_entity.pdbx_description
1 polymer ?
#
loop_
_entity_poly.entity_id
_entity_poly.type
_entity_poly.pdbx_seq_one_letter_code
_entity_poly.pdbx_strand_id
1 'polypeptide(L)'
;MLMANSRYGLGEQPDVEILAEVSAGDIDAYGKIVRRYQGRLYNFVFRFVSDRETAEDIVQEAFLRAFGKREEYRAIANFSTWLFTIAGNLAKSELRRRKRWRLFSLDRDEESDTGMDLPDESMRPDRMAESSLDDVEIQNAMA
;
A
#
# COMPACT_ATOMS: atom_id res chain seq x y z
N MET A 1 -27.88 -3.84 -8.47
CA MET A 1 -27.28 -5.07 -9.04
C MET A 1 -25.96 -4.67 -9.69
N LEU A 2 -24.87 -4.63 -8.91
CA LEU A 2 -23.55 -4.23 -9.38
C LEU A 2 -22.60 -5.43 -9.33
N MET A 3 -22.17 -5.84 -10.52
CA MET A 3 -21.16 -6.86 -10.77
C MET A 3 -19.78 -6.24 -10.55
N ALA A 4 -19.08 -6.61 -9.48
CA ALA A 4 -17.68 -6.28 -9.31
C ALA A 4 -16.98 -7.33 -8.42
N ASN A 5 -16.76 -8.56 -8.94
CA ASN A 5 -15.63 -9.41 -8.52
C ASN A 5 -15.48 -10.75 -9.28
N SER A 6 -15.62 -10.77 -10.61
CA SER A 6 -15.30 -11.98 -11.39
C SER A 6 -13.79 -12.11 -11.64
N ARG A 7 -13.01 -12.25 -10.56
CA ARG A 7 -11.60 -12.69 -10.56
C ARG A 7 -11.26 -13.68 -9.46
N TYR A 8 -12.18 -13.99 -8.55
CA TYR A 8 -11.98 -15.03 -7.55
C TYR A 8 -12.39 -16.37 -8.14
N GLY A 9 -11.50 -17.37 -8.04
CA GLY A 9 -11.85 -18.75 -8.34
C GLY A 9 -13.08 -19.15 -7.52
N LEU A 10 -13.96 -19.98 -8.09
CA LEU A 10 -15.18 -20.49 -7.45
C LEU A 10 -14.84 -21.10 -6.07
N GLY A 11 -14.90 -20.31 -5.00
CA GLY A 11 -14.56 -20.74 -3.64
C GLY A 11 -13.65 -19.79 -2.83
N GLU A 12 -13.06 -18.74 -3.41
CA GLU A 12 -12.22 -17.82 -2.64
C GLU A 12 -12.99 -16.60 -2.14
N GLN A 13 -12.94 -16.35 -0.82
CA GLN A 13 -13.62 -15.24 -0.17
C GLN A 13 -13.09 -13.87 -0.64
N PRO A 14 -13.96 -12.92 -1.06
CA PRO A 14 -13.56 -11.57 -1.46
C PRO A 14 -12.82 -10.81 -0.36
N ASP A 15 -11.86 -9.95 -0.74
CA ASP A 15 -11.12 -9.11 0.22
C ASP A 15 -12.04 -8.30 1.13
N VAL A 16 -13.13 -7.74 0.57
CA VAL A 16 -14.09 -6.92 1.31
C VAL A 16 -14.77 -7.68 2.44
N GLU A 17 -15.09 -8.95 2.23
CA GLU A 17 -15.72 -9.79 3.26
C GLU A 17 -14.72 -10.13 4.36
N ILE A 18 -13.49 -10.49 3.98
CA ILE A 18 -12.42 -10.76 4.95
C ILE A 18 -12.18 -9.51 5.81
N LEU A 19 -12.10 -8.32 5.21
CA LEU A 19 -11.88 -7.08 5.97
C LEU A 19 -13.07 -6.73 6.87
N ALA A 20 -14.30 -7.07 6.48
CA ALA A 20 -15.47 -6.92 7.33
C ALA A 20 -15.41 -7.85 8.56
N GLU A 21 -14.99 -9.10 8.40
CA GLU A 21 -14.74 -10.04 9.52
C GLU A 21 -13.69 -9.48 10.49
N VAL A 22 -12.58 -8.95 9.95
CA VAL A 22 -11.51 -8.36 10.77
C VAL A 22 -11.98 -7.11 11.51
N SER A 23 -12.79 -6.26 10.88
CA SER A 23 -13.38 -5.09 11.54
C SER A 23 -14.42 -5.49 12.61
N ALA A 24 -15.06 -6.66 12.46
CA ALA A 24 -15.97 -7.22 13.47
C ALA A 24 -15.25 -7.92 14.64
N GLY A 25 -13.91 -7.99 14.62
CA GLY A 25 -13.09 -8.51 15.71
C GLY A 25 -12.41 -9.86 15.42
N ASP A 26 -12.64 -10.48 14.26
CA ASP A 26 -11.91 -11.69 13.84
C ASP A 26 -10.55 -11.30 13.25
N ILE A 27 -9.59 -11.04 14.14
CA ILE A 27 -8.23 -10.62 13.75
C ILE A 27 -7.53 -11.72 12.92
N ASP A 28 -7.83 -12.99 13.18
CA ASP A 28 -7.20 -14.12 12.50
C ASP A 28 -7.57 -14.19 11.01
N ALA A 29 -8.76 -13.68 10.65
CA ALA A 29 -9.18 -13.54 9.25
C ALA A 29 -8.20 -12.67 8.42
N TYR A 30 -7.49 -11.72 9.05
CA TYR A 30 -6.51 -10.87 8.37
C TYR A 30 -5.33 -11.66 7.80
N GLY A 31 -5.02 -12.83 8.38
CA GLY A 31 -4.01 -13.73 7.85
C GLY A 31 -4.30 -14.20 6.42
N LYS A 32 -5.58 -14.26 6.00
CA LYS A 32 -5.97 -14.56 4.61
C LYS A 32 -5.49 -13.46 3.66
N ILE A 33 -5.66 -12.19 4.04
CA ILE A 33 -5.18 -11.02 3.28
C ILE A 33 -3.64 -11.05 3.16
N VAL A 34 -2.94 -11.26 4.28
CA VAL A 34 -1.47 -11.31 4.28
C VAL A 34 -0.97 -12.40 3.32
N ARG A 35 -1.50 -13.63 3.43
CA ARG A 35 -1.11 -14.73 2.53
C ARG A 35 -1.37 -14.43 1.06
N ARG A 36 -2.49 -13.78 0.72
CA ARG A 36 -2.89 -13.44 -0.66
C ARG A 36 -1.99 -12.38 -1.31
N TYR A 37 -1.40 -11.49 -0.51
CA TYR A 37 -0.70 -10.31 -1.03
C TYR A 37 0.80 -10.28 -0.74
N GLN A 38 1.30 -10.93 0.31
CA GLN A 38 2.69 -10.81 0.78
C GLN A 38 3.74 -10.95 -0.33
N GLY A 39 3.66 -12.00 -1.16
CA GLY A 39 4.68 -12.24 -2.19
C GLY A 39 4.63 -11.21 -3.32
N ARG A 40 3.43 -10.80 -3.75
CA ARG A 40 3.27 -9.78 -4.80
C ARG A 40 3.68 -8.40 -4.30
N LEU A 41 3.33 -8.07 -3.05
CA LEU A 41 3.68 -6.80 -2.43
C LEU A 41 5.20 -6.70 -2.19
N TYR A 42 5.83 -7.78 -1.70
CA TYR A 42 7.28 -7.88 -1.58
C TYR A 42 7.99 -7.67 -2.90
N ASN A 43 7.62 -8.42 -3.95
CA ASN A 43 8.24 -8.27 -5.27
C ASN A 43 8.07 -6.86 -5.84
N PHE A 44 6.91 -6.23 -5.59
CA PHE A 44 6.66 -4.84 -5.97
C PHE A 44 7.61 -3.89 -5.25
N VAL A 45 7.69 -3.94 -3.92
CA VAL A 45 8.54 -3.08 -3.10
C VAL A 45 10.03 -3.30 -3.38
N PHE A 46 10.46 -4.56 -3.49
CA PHE A 46 11.84 -4.94 -3.76
C PHE A 46 12.37 -4.30 -5.04
N ARG A 47 11.52 -4.15 -6.07
CA ARG A 47 11.87 -3.47 -7.34
C ARG A 47 12.15 -1.97 -7.20
N PHE A 48 11.74 -1.35 -6.09
CA PHE A 48 12.09 0.04 -5.78
C PHE A 48 13.35 0.14 -4.94
N VAL A 49 13.45 -0.67 -3.87
CA VAL A 49 14.47 -0.47 -2.84
C VAL A 49 15.73 -1.33 -3.04
N SER A 50 15.64 -2.39 -3.84
CA SER A 50 16.72 -3.35 -4.16
C SER A 50 17.48 -3.85 -2.93
N ASP A 51 16.78 -3.96 -1.81
CA ASP A 51 17.30 -4.38 -0.51
C ASP A 51 16.25 -5.26 0.18
N ARG A 52 16.66 -6.46 0.58
CA ARG A 52 15.74 -7.50 1.09
C ARG A 52 15.12 -7.09 2.41
N GLU A 53 15.96 -6.70 3.37
CA GLU A 53 15.52 -6.35 4.73
C GLU A 53 14.58 -5.15 4.71
N THR A 54 14.96 -4.08 3.99
CA THR A 54 14.09 -2.92 3.84
C THR A 54 12.79 -3.25 3.10
N ALA A 55 12.81 -4.15 2.12
CA ALA A 55 11.59 -4.58 1.45
C ALA A 55 10.66 -5.36 2.39
N GLU A 56 11.21 -6.26 3.22
CA GLU A 56 10.48 -6.98 4.26
C GLU A 56 9.85 -6.00 5.27
N ASP A 57 10.59 -5.00 5.72
CA ASP A 57 10.10 -3.98 6.66
C ASP A 57 8.97 -3.13 6.08
N ILE A 58 9.13 -2.65 4.85
CA ILE A 58 8.10 -1.85 4.17
C ILE A 58 6.83 -2.67 3.96
N VAL A 59 6.95 -3.94 3.59
CA VAL A 59 5.80 -4.84 3.40
C VAL A 59 5.05 -5.02 4.71
N GLN A 60 5.77 -5.27 5.81
CA GLN A 60 5.17 -5.39 7.14
C GLN A 60 4.45 -4.10 7.54
N GLU A 61 5.12 -2.96 7.42
CA GLU A 61 4.54 -1.65 7.72
C GLU A 61 3.30 -1.35 6.86
N ALA A 62 3.31 -1.75 5.58
CA ALA A 62 2.15 -1.58 4.70
C ALA A 62 0.94 -2.37 5.20
N PHE A 63 1.12 -3.63 5.61
CA PHE A 63 0.05 -4.42 6.21
C PHE A 63 -0.42 -3.85 7.55
N LEU A 64 0.50 -3.40 8.42
CA LEU A 64 0.14 -2.78 9.70
C LEU A 64 -0.71 -1.52 9.50
N ARG A 65 -0.34 -0.66 8.54
CA ARG A 65 -1.15 0.53 8.19
C ARG A 65 -2.51 0.17 7.61
N ALA A 66 -2.54 -0.82 6.72
CA ALA A 66 -3.81 -1.29 6.14
C ALA A 66 -4.73 -1.88 7.22
N PHE A 67 -4.18 -2.62 8.19
CA PHE A 67 -4.92 -3.12 9.34
C PHE A 67 -5.42 -1.98 10.25
N GLY A 68 -4.57 -1.00 10.55
CA GLY A 68 -4.96 0.16 11.35
C GLY A 68 -6.12 0.94 10.74
N LYS A 69 -6.14 1.07 9.41
CA LYS A 69 -7.17 1.78 8.64
C LYS A 69 -8.31 0.89 8.10
N ARG A 70 -8.41 -0.36 8.55
CA ARG A 70 -9.38 -1.34 8.02
C ARG A 70 -10.85 -0.91 8.20
N GLU A 71 -11.14 -0.13 9.23
CA GLU A 71 -12.49 0.39 9.53
C GLU A 71 -12.88 1.54 8.59
N GLU A 72 -11.89 2.30 8.12
CA GLU A 72 -12.08 3.40 7.16
C GLU A 72 -12.20 2.89 5.71
N TYR A 73 -11.79 1.65 5.45
CA TYR A 73 -11.85 1.06 4.11
C TYR A 73 -13.30 0.88 3.67
N ARG A 74 -13.80 1.87 2.92
CA ARG A 74 -15.04 1.76 2.14
C ARG A 74 -14.68 1.10 0.82
N ALA A 75 -15.41 0.05 0.42
CA ALA A 75 -15.16 -0.78 -0.78
C ALA A 75 -15.34 -0.06 -2.14
N ILE A 76 -15.01 1.24 -2.19
CA ILE A 76 -15.10 2.15 -3.32
C ILE A 76 -13.95 1.89 -4.30
N ALA A 77 -12.79 1.47 -3.80
CA ALA A 77 -11.65 1.04 -4.59
C ALA A 77 -11.26 -0.40 -4.23
N ASN A 78 -10.69 -1.16 -5.17
CA ASN A 78 -10.17 -2.50 -4.89
C ASN A 78 -9.09 -2.43 -3.80
N PHE A 79 -9.21 -3.26 -2.76
CA PHE A 79 -8.25 -3.34 -1.66
C PHE A 79 -6.81 -3.48 -2.13
N SER A 80 -6.57 -4.29 -3.17
CA SER A 80 -5.25 -4.44 -3.78
C SER A 80 -4.65 -3.12 -4.25
N THR A 81 -5.45 -2.24 -4.84
CA THR A 81 -4.98 -0.92 -5.31
C THR A 81 -4.57 -0.07 -4.12
N TRP A 82 -5.39 -0.04 -3.07
CA TRP A 82 -5.12 0.73 -1.87
C TRP A 82 -3.86 0.24 -1.13
N LEU A 83 -3.72 -1.07 -0.94
CA LEU A 83 -2.55 -1.68 -0.31
C LEU A 83 -1.24 -1.37 -1.07
N PHE A 84 -1.26 -1.46 -2.40
CA PHE A 84 -0.10 -1.15 -3.23
C PHE A 84 0.24 0.35 -3.23
N THR A 85 -0.76 1.24 -3.09
CA THR A 85 -0.52 2.68 -2.89
C THR A 85 0.22 2.94 -1.58
N ILE A 86 -0.22 2.32 -0.47
CA ILE A 86 0.46 2.44 0.83
C ILE A 86 1.93 1.99 0.70
N ALA A 87 2.16 0.80 0.15
CA ALA A 87 3.50 0.25 -0.02
C ALA A 87 4.39 1.12 -0.94
N GLY A 88 3.84 1.63 -2.04
CA GLY A 88 4.56 2.52 -2.96
C GLY A 88 4.98 3.82 -2.29
N ASN A 89 4.13 4.40 -1.44
CA ASN A 89 4.44 5.62 -0.71
C ASN A 89 5.52 5.41 0.36
N LEU A 90 5.49 4.26 1.04
CA LEU A 90 6.55 3.85 1.97
C LEU A 90 7.89 3.68 1.25
N ALA A 91 7.91 2.95 0.12
CA ALA A 91 9.12 2.75 -0.68
C ALA A 91 9.71 4.07 -1.20
N LYS A 92 8.88 4.96 -1.76
CA LYS A 92 9.32 6.30 -2.18
C LYS A 92 9.89 7.12 -1.02
N SER A 93 9.27 7.03 0.16
CA SER A 93 9.74 7.75 1.35
C SER A 93 11.09 7.24 1.84
N GLU A 94 11.29 5.93 1.79
CA GLU A 94 12.56 5.29 2.12
C GLU A 94 13.67 5.66 1.12
N LEU A 95 13.39 5.65 -0.19
CA LEU A 95 14.36 6.10 -1.20
C LEU A 95 14.75 7.57 -1.01
N ARG A 96 13.79 8.45 -0.73
CA ARG A 96 14.07 9.85 -0.39
C ARG A 96 14.91 9.97 0.87
N ARG A 97 14.67 9.13 1.88
CA ARG A 97 15.48 9.07 3.11
C ARG A 97 16.91 8.69 2.77
N ARG A 98 17.14 7.57 2.08
CA ARG A 98 18.47 7.09 1.65
C ARG A 98 19.24 8.14 0.86
N LYS A 99 18.60 8.82 -0.10
CA LYS A 99 19.23 9.92 -0.85
C LYS A 99 19.70 11.06 0.05
N ARG A 100 18.89 11.48 1.04
CA ARG A 100 19.29 12.50 2.02
C ARG A 100 20.50 12.04 2.83
N TRP A 101 20.51 10.81 3.34
CA TRP A 101 21.67 10.28 4.10
C TRP A 101 22.95 10.26 3.26
N ARG A 102 22.87 9.88 1.98
CA ARG A 102 24.02 9.95 1.06
C ARG A 102 24.56 11.38 0.90
N LEU A 103 23.67 12.38 0.79
CA LEU A 103 24.07 13.79 0.69
C LEU A 103 24.71 14.34 1.98
N PHE A 104 24.34 13.83 3.15
CA PHE A 104 24.98 14.23 4.42
C PHE A 104 26.25 13.44 4.73
N SER A 105 26.40 12.24 4.14
CA SER A 105 27.56 11.37 4.30
C SER A 105 28.72 11.73 3.37
N LEU A 106 28.90 13.02 3.04
CA LEU A 106 29.99 13.52 2.18
C LEU A 106 31.35 13.39 2.86
N ASP A 107 31.81 12.15 2.98
CA ASP A 107 33.16 11.69 2.74
C ASP A 107 33.02 10.41 1.91
N ARG A 108 33.60 10.44 0.70
CA ARG A 108 33.89 9.34 -0.26
C ARG A 108 32.96 9.04 -1.43
N ASP A 109 33.58 9.29 -2.58
CA ASP A 109 33.64 8.52 -3.83
C ASP A 109 32.45 8.62 -4.79
N GLU A 110 32.68 9.48 -5.79
CA GLU A 110 31.98 9.60 -7.06
C GLU A 110 32.07 8.28 -7.87
N GLU A 111 31.30 7.24 -7.53
CA GLU A 111 31.10 6.13 -8.49
C GLU A 111 29.83 5.32 -8.20
N SER A 112 28.74 5.69 -8.87
CA SER A 112 27.68 4.84 -9.45
C SER A 112 26.41 5.68 -9.63
N ASP A 113 26.44 6.53 -10.66
CA ASP A 113 25.21 7.09 -11.21
C ASP A 113 24.45 5.99 -11.95
N THR A 114 23.62 5.27 -11.21
CA THR A 114 22.43 4.68 -11.80
C THR A 114 21.25 5.33 -11.10
N GLY A 115 21.09 6.64 -11.33
CA GLY A 115 19.89 7.36 -10.98
C GLY A 115 18.69 6.71 -11.67
N MET A 116 17.92 5.91 -10.92
CA MET A 116 16.51 5.75 -11.26
C MET A 116 15.89 7.14 -11.10
N ASP A 117 15.67 7.83 -12.22
CA ASP A 117 14.80 9.00 -12.23
C ASP A 117 13.43 8.57 -11.74
N LEU A 118 13.09 9.01 -10.53
CA LEU A 118 11.74 8.88 -10.01
C LEU A 118 10.84 9.74 -10.91
N PRO A 119 9.81 9.18 -11.56
CA PRO A 119 8.90 9.97 -12.38
C PRO A 119 8.26 11.09 -11.58
N ASP A 120 8.10 12.24 -12.24
CA ASP A 120 7.55 13.50 -11.73
C ASP A 120 6.22 13.31 -10.94
N GLU A 121 6.11 13.99 -9.80
CA GLU A 121 5.12 13.80 -8.72
C GLU A 121 3.72 14.40 -9.01
N SER A 122 3.39 14.76 -10.26
CA SER A 122 2.09 15.36 -10.60
C SER A 122 0.91 14.36 -10.55
N MET A 123 1.18 13.05 -10.45
CA MET A 123 0.17 12.00 -10.30
C MET A 123 0.39 11.21 -9.01
N ARG A 124 -0.07 11.78 -7.91
CA ARG A 124 -0.15 11.15 -6.59
C ARG A 124 -1.50 10.44 -6.43
N PRO A 125 -1.58 9.09 -6.51
CA PRO A 125 -2.83 8.36 -6.29
C PRO A 125 -3.33 8.47 -4.84
N ASP A 126 -2.43 8.85 -3.91
CA ASP A 126 -2.71 9.15 -2.51
C ASP A 126 -3.79 10.21 -2.37
N ARG A 127 -3.78 11.28 -3.18
CA ARG A 127 -4.87 12.26 -3.13
C ARG A 127 -6.19 11.73 -3.68
N MET A 128 -6.19 10.84 -4.67
CA MET A 128 -7.44 10.31 -5.20
C MET A 128 -8.06 9.26 -4.28
N ALA A 129 -7.23 8.41 -3.66
CA ALA A 129 -7.71 7.41 -2.70
C ALA A 129 -8.11 8.07 -1.37
N GLU A 130 -7.34 9.03 -0.85
CA GLU A 130 -7.70 9.78 0.36
C GLU A 130 -8.88 10.74 0.10
N SER A 131 -8.89 11.50 -1.01
CA SER A 131 -10.05 12.35 -1.37
C SER A 131 -11.32 11.52 -1.61
N SER A 132 -11.22 10.34 -2.22
CA SER A 132 -12.41 9.48 -2.39
C SER A 132 -12.94 8.93 -1.07
N LEU A 133 -12.12 8.88 -0.01
CA LEU A 133 -12.53 8.51 1.34
C LEU A 133 -13.13 9.73 2.08
N ASP A 134 -12.51 10.90 1.93
CA ASP A 134 -12.93 12.16 2.57
C ASP A 134 -14.22 12.75 1.94
N ASP A 135 -14.36 12.69 0.61
CA ASP A 135 -15.51 13.24 -0.13
C ASP A 135 -16.84 12.52 0.23
N VAL A 136 -16.75 11.24 0.61
CA VAL A 136 -17.89 10.42 1.07
C VAL A 136 -18.30 10.76 2.49
N GLU A 137 -17.37 11.21 3.34
CA GLU A 137 -17.71 11.71 4.68
C GLU A 137 -18.43 13.06 4.63
N ILE A 138 -18.02 13.95 3.73
CA ILE A 138 -18.66 15.27 3.58
C ILE A 138 -20.11 15.14 3.08
N GLN A 139 -20.39 14.20 2.16
CA GLN A 139 -21.77 13.99 1.67
C GLN A 139 -22.71 13.36 2.71
N ASN A 140 -22.20 12.47 3.59
CA ASN A 140 -23.01 11.86 4.65
C ASN A 140 -23.27 12.80 5.84
N ALA A 141 -22.45 13.84 6.01
CA ALA A 141 -22.65 14.86 7.04
C ALA A 141 -23.61 15.99 6.61
N MET A 142 -24.02 16.01 5.32
CA MET A 142 -24.95 17.00 4.76
C MET A 142 -26.37 16.47 4.50
N ALA A 143 -26.66 15.22 4.90
CA ALA A 143 -27.99 14.58 4.81
C ALA A 143 -28.60 14.44 6.22
#